data_AF-A0A0J7IEF8-F1
#
_entry.id   AF-A0A0J7IEF8-F1
#
_cell.length_a   1.000
_cell.length_b   1.000
_cell.length_c   1.000
_cell.angle_alpha   90.00
_cell.angle_beta   90.00
_cell.angle_gamma   90.00
#
_symmetry.space_group_name_H-M   'P 1'
#
loop_
_entity.id
_entity.type
_entity.pdbx_description
1 polymer ?
#
loop_
_entity_poly.entity_id
_entity_poly.type
_entity_poly.pdbx_seq_one_letter_code
_entity_poly.pdbx_strand_id
1 'polypeptide(L)'
;MKKILLFTAVLIFQSSFSQQTEFFKIRKFRVGYLDDKIQETSGLSILNGKLYTFNDSGNAPELFELDETSGSIKNTVTVNAKNKDWEALTNDGKNFYIGDFGNNGGTRRDLEIYKLPFQNNEPQNDSIAKITFYYPEQTEFIPQYTNNDFDAEAMIYLNGKLHLFTKEWKSKSTSHYIIDPEVTEKQKAEKIEFYKTGFVVTDAAYFEKKLYLVGYTKKTEVFLNIFTETEPGIFFKEAPKHYYLGGALTVGQIEGITVNDAGIYISGEKFKSRLGSAQPALYFIPKKELKD
;
A
#
# COMPACT_ATOMS: atom_id res chain seq x y z
N MET A 1 -66.96 1.92 -26.29
CA MET A 1 -65.82 2.81 -25.99
C MET A 1 -64.79 2.03 -25.19
N LYS A 2 -63.74 1.50 -25.83
CA LYS A 2 -62.58 0.89 -25.12
C LYS A 2 -61.34 1.69 -25.51
N LYS A 3 -60.80 2.45 -24.57
CA LYS A 3 -59.52 3.15 -24.71
C LYS A 3 -58.41 2.13 -24.42
N ILE A 4 -57.60 1.82 -25.41
CA ILE A 4 -56.35 1.07 -25.22
C ILE A 4 -55.27 2.12 -24.97
N LEU A 5 -54.79 2.21 -23.72
CA LEU A 5 -53.59 2.98 -23.40
C LEU A 5 -52.37 2.15 -23.83
N LEU A 6 -51.61 2.67 -24.77
CA LEU A 6 -50.30 2.14 -25.15
C LEU A 6 -49.26 2.74 -24.19
N PHE A 7 -48.73 1.94 -23.27
CA PHE A 7 -47.59 2.35 -22.45
C PHE A 7 -46.30 2.09 -23.23
N THR A 8 -45.66 3.15 -23.72
CA THR A 8 -44.31 3.07 -24.30
C THR A 8 -43.31 3.06 -23.16
N ALA A 9 -42.70 1.91 -22.87
CA ALA A 9 -41.60 1.81 -21.93
C ALA A 9 -40.33 2.41 -22.57
N VAL A 10 -39.90 3.57 -22.08
CA VAL A 10 -38.61 4.15 -22.45
C VAL A 10 -37.54 3.43 -21.64
N LEU A 11 -36.79 2.55 -22.31
CA LEU A 11 -35.58 1.93 -21.76
C LEU A 11 -34.47 2.97 -21.72
N ILE A 12 -34.22 3.55 -20.56
CA ILE A 12 -33.03 4.37 -20.31
C ILE A 12 -31.86 3.41 -20.16
N PHE A 13 -31.04 3.28 -21.21
CA PHE A 13 -29.73 2.64 -21.10
C PHE A 13 -28.82 3.54 -20.27
N GLN A 14 -28.72 3.27 -18.98
CA GLN A 14 -27.60 3.75 -18.17
C GLN A 14 -26.35 3.06 -18.71
N SER A 15 -25.53 3.79 -19.48
CA SER A 15 -24.20 3.33 -19.84
C SER A 15 -23.36 3.31 -18.58
N SER A 16 -23.33 2.16 -17.91
CA SER A 16 -22.33 1.88 -16.89
C SER A 16 -20.97 1.98 -17.58
N PHE A 17 -20.22 3.07 -17.32
CA PHE A 17 -18.80 3.11 -17.63
C PHE A 17 -18.15 2.02 -16.80
N SER A 18 -18.04 0.82 -17.36
CA SER A 18 -17.20 -0.23 -16.80
C SER A 18 -15.80 0.33 -16.79
N GLN A 19 -15.20 0.43 -15.61
CA GLN A 19 -13.80 0.79 -15.48
C GLN A 19 -12.98 -0.16 -16.38
N GLN A 20 -12.30 0.41 -17.38
CA GLN A 20 -11.58 -0.39 -18.36
C GLN A 20 -10.22 -0.74 -17.77
N THR A 21 -9.98 -2.03 -17.51
CA THR A 21 -8.67 -2.52 -17.09
C THR A 21 -7.67 -2.39 -18.24
N GLU A 22 -6.59 -1.64 -18.00
CA GLU A 22 -5.45 -1.57 -18.91
C GLU A 22 -4.42 -2.67 -18.56
N PHE A 23 -4.02 -3.48 -19.54
CA PHE A 23 -3.00 -4.51 -19.32
C PHE A 23 -1.61 -3.89 -19.39
N PHE A 24 -0.90 -3.89 -18.27
CA PHE A 24 0.43 -3.31 -18.13
C PHE A 24 1.38 -4.28 -17.41
N LYS A 25 1.71 -5.40 -18.09
CA LYS A 25 2.50 -6.48 -17.48
C LYS A 25 3.90 -6.01 -17.09
N ILE A 26 4.21 -6.00 -15.79
CA ILE A 26 5.43 -5.36 -15.27
C ILE A 26 6.69 -6.23 -15.33
N ARG A 27 6.56 -7.53 -15.62
CA ARG A 27 7.71 -8.46 -15.64
C ARG A 27 8.88 -7.99 -16.50
N LYS A 28 8.62 -7.28 -17.61
CA LYS A 28 9.66 -6.72 -18.50
C LYS A 28 10.46 -5.56 -17.88
N PHE A 29 9.95 -4.96 -16.80
CA PHE A 29 10.55 -3.85 -16.06
C PHE A 29 11.32 -4.30 -14.82
N ARG A 30 11.59 -5.60 -14.67
CA ARG A 30 12.35 -6.12 -13.53
C ARG A 30 13.77 -5.58 -13.58
N VAL A 31 14.18 -4.95 -12.50
CA VAL A 31 15.55 -4.49 -12.26
C VAL A 31 16.42 -5.68 -11.87
N GLY A 32 15.99 -6.42 -10.85
CA GLY A 32 16.73 -7.55 -10.31
C GLY A 32 15.89 -8.36 -9.34
N TYR A 33 16.45 -9.48 -8.89
CA TYR A 33 15.93 -10.18 -7.71
C TYR A 33 16.52 -9.53 -6.47
N LEU A 34 15.73 -9.47 -5.40
CA LEU A 34 16.22 -8.95 -4.11
C LEU A 34 17.16 -9.98 -3.46
N ASP A 35 18.02 -9.49 -2.58
CA ASP A 35 18.92 -10.32 -1.77
C ASP A 35 18.13 -11.37 -0.97
N ASP A 36 18.74 -12.52 -0.68
CA ASP A 36 18.09 -13.59 0.10
C ASP A 36 17.70 -13.14 1.52
N LYS A 37 18.30 -12.06 2.02
CA LYS A 37 17.88 -11.40 3.26
C LYS A 37 16.51 -10.70 3.17
N ILE A 38 15.98 -10.44 1.97
CA ILE A 38 14.73 -9.73 1.75
C ILE A 38 13.71 -10.68 1.10
N GLN A 39 13.13 -11.57 1.91
CA GLN A 39 12.15 -12.55 1.42
C GLN A 39 10.72 -12.04 1.47
N GLU A 40 10.42 -11.11 2.38
CA GLU A 40 9.07 -10.70 2.80
C GLU A 40 8.95 -9.17 2.75
N THR A 41 9.39 -8.57 1.64
CA THR A 41 9.33 -7.11 1.42
C THR A 41 7.88 -6.59 1.45
N SER A 42 7.55 -5.73 2.42
CA SER A 42 6.19 -5.20 2.66
C SER A 42 6.16 -3.65 2.65
N GLY A 43 6.96 -3.03 1.78
CA GLY A 43 6.87 -1.59 1.54
C GLY A 43 8.10 -0.98 0.90
N LEU A 44 7.92 0.18 0.27
CA LEU A 44 9.01 0.96 -0.31
C LEU A 44 8.91 2.45 0.06
N SER A 45 10.06 3.07 0.32
CA SER A 45 10.13 4.52 0.50
C SER A 45 11.42 5.11 -0.04
N ILE A 46 11.33 6.29 -0.62
CA ILE A 46 12.50 7.08 -1.05
C ILE A 46 12.71 8.21 -0.04
N LEU A 47 13.90 8.26 0.54
CA LEU A 47 14.33 9.37 1.40
C LEU A 47 15.75 9.78 1.01
N ASN A 48 15.98 11.08 0.85
CA ASN A 48 17.27 11.64 0.41
C ASN A 48 17.84 11.01 -0.87
N GLY A 49 16.96 10.64 -1.81
CA GLY A 49 17.33 10.01 -3.09
C GLY A 49 17.81 8.56 -2.97
N LYS A 50 17.52 7.89 -1.85
CA LYS A 50 17.84 6.48 -1.62
C LYS A 50 16.56 5.68 -1.44
N LEU A 51 16.52 4.50 -2.04
CA LEU A 51 15.40 3.56 -1.96
C LEU A 51 15.55 2.64 -0.76
N TYR A 52 14.50 2.53 0.05
CA TYR A 52 14.46 1.69 1.25
C TYR A 52 13.30 0.70 1.21
N THR A 53 13.53 -0.49 1.77
CA THR A 53 12.49 -1.50 2.05
C THR A 53 12.73 -2.13 3.43
N PHE A 54 11.84 -3.02 3.86
CA PHE A 54 11.95 -3.81 5.10
C PHE A 54 11.26 -5.17 4.89
N ASN A 55 11.55 -6.15 5.75
CA ASN A 55 10.76 -7.39 5.80
C ASN A 55 9.65 -7.30 6.84
N ASP A 56 8.50 -7.90 6.56
CA ASP A 56 7.32 -7.94 7.42
C ASP A 56 7.53 -8.73 8.74
N SER A 57 6.41 -9.08 9.38
CA SER A 57 6.31 -9.66 10.73
C SER A 57 7.36 -10.74 11.09
N GLY A 58 7.88 -10.67 12.32
CA GLY A 58 8.78 -11.70 12.86
C GLY A 58 10.23 -11.64 12.38
N ASN A 59 10.54 -10.75 11.44
CA ASN A 59 11.91 -10.46 11.00
C ASN A 59 12.61 -9.45 11.93
N ALA A 60 13.91 -9.25 11.71
CA ALA A 60 14.67 -8.21 12.39
C ALA A 60 14.11 -6.80 12.05
N PRO A 61 14.10 -5.84 13.00
CA PRO A 61 13.63 -4.48 12.77
C PRO A 61 14.68 -3.68 11.98
N GLU A 62 14.77 -3.93 10.68
CA GLU A 62 15.78 -3.39 9.78
C GLU A 62 15.15 -2.72 8.56
N LEU A 63 15.72 -1.59 8.13
CA LEU A 63 15.48 -1.01 6.81
C LEU A 63 16.69 -1.30 5.91
N PHE A 64 16.44 -1.81 4.71
CA PHE A 64 17.46 -2.08 3.71
C PHE A 64 17.51 -0.97 2.67
N GLU A 65 18.64 -0.28 2.55
CA GLU A 65 18.92 0.60 1.43
C GLU A 65 19.23 -0.25 0.21
N LEU A 66 18.50 -0.05 -0.89
CA LEU A 66 18.65 -0.80 -2.13
C LEU A 66 19.44 -0.02 -3.17
N ASP A 67 20.24 -0.73 -3.95
CA ASP A 67 20.70 -0.23 -5.24
C ASP A 67 19.56 -0.28 -6.26
N GLU A 68 19.17 0.87 -6.77
CA GLU A 68 18.05 1.01 -7.72
C GLU A 68 18.30 0.36 -9.09
N THR A 69 19.55 0.01 -9.42
CA THR A 69 19.94 -0.58 -10.71
C THR A 69 20.09 -2.10 -10.66
N SER A 70 20.40 -2.67 -9.50
CA SER A 70 20.59 -4.11 -9.32
C SER A 70 19.56 -4.76 -8.39
N GLY A 71 18.93 -4.00 -7.49
CA GLY A 71 18.11 -4.50 -6.39
C GLY A 71 18.91 -5.05 -5.20
N SER A 72 20.24 -4.91 -5.19
CA SER A 72 21.09 -5.40 -4.08
C SER A 72 21.09 -4.48 -2.87
N ILE A 73 21.35 -5.01 -1.68
CA ILE A 73 21.49 -4.22 -0.45
C ILE A 73 22.79 -3.39 -0.51
N LYS A 74 22.67 -2.07 -0.34
CA LYS A 74 23.80 -1.13 -0.15
C LYS A 74 24.13 -0.91 1.31
N ASN A 75 23.11 -0.84 2.15
CA ASN A 75 23.24 -0.60 3.58
C ASN A 75 22.07 -1.23 4.34
N THR A 76 22.27 -1.53 5.61
CA THR A 76 21.23 -2.02 6.52
C THR A 76 21.17 -1.09 7.73
N VAL A 77 19.98 -0.56 7.99
CA VAL A 77 19.70 0.37 9.09
C VAL A 77 18.90 -0.37 10.15
N THR A 78 19.51 -0.64 11.30
CA THR A 78 18.79 -1.22 12.44
C THR A 78 17.94 -0.17 13.14
N VAL A 79 16.69 -0.51 13.44
CA VAL A 79 15.72 0.34 14.12
C VAL A 79 15.51 -0.18 15.54
N ASN A 80 15.56 0.71 16.54
CA ASN A 80 15.31 0.39 17.94
C ASN A 80 13.80 0.27 18.23
N ALA A 81 13.17 -0.71 17.58
CA ALA A 81 11.74 -0.99 17.62
C ALA A 81 11.51 -2.50 17.59
N LYS A 82 10.27 -2.93 17.81
CA LYS A 82 9.86 -4.31 17.56
C LYS A 82 9.18 -4.36 16.20
N ASN A 83 9.51 -5.37 15.41
CA ASN A 83 8.75 -5.75 14.23
C ASN A 83 7.72 -6.80 14.62
N LYS A 84 6.58 -6.35 15.18
CA LYS A 84 5.49 -7.26 15.54
C LYS A 84 4.69 -7.63 14.30
N ASP A 85 4.28 -6.63 13.51
CA ASP A 85 3.56 -6.78 12.25
C ASP A 85 3.77 -5.51 11.40
N TRP A 86 5.01 -5.29 10.94
CA TRP A 86 5.33 -4.15 10.09
C TRP A 86 4.74 -4.34 8.69
N GLU A 87 4.05 -3.32 8.18
CA GLU A 87 3.28 -3.42 6.93
C GLU A 87 3.32 -2.17 6.04
N ALA A 88 3.98 -1.09 6.46
CA ALA A 88 4.13 0.08 5.59
C ALA A 88 5.33 0.95 5.98
N LEU A 89 5.87 1.67 4.98
CA LEU A 89 6.98 2.62 5.16
C LEU A 89 6.73 3.92 4.38
N THR A 90 6.69 5.06 5.08
CA THR A 90 6.65 6.39 4.46
C THR A 90 7.59 7.36 5.16
N ASN A 91 7.68 8.61 4.68
CA ASN A 91 8.50 9.64 5.31
C ASN A 91 7.95 11.06 5.07
N ASP A 92 8.36 12.01 5.91
CA ASP A 92 8.08 13.44 5.76
C ASP A 92 9.29 14.25 5.24
N GLY A 93 10.28 13.55 4.68
CA GLY A 93 11.58 14.12 4.29
C GLY A 93 12.60 14.27 5.43
N LYS A 94 12.24 13.95 6.68
CA LYS A 94 13.13 14.02 7.86
C LYS A 94 13.01 12.82 8.80
N ASN A 95 11.85 12.18 8.83
CA ASN A 95 11.52 11.06 9.69
C ASN A 95 10.97 9.95 8.81
N PHE A 96 11.38 8.71 9.08
CA PHE A 96 10.63 7.55 8.62
C PHE A 96 9.43 7.31 9.53
N TYR A 97 8.33 6.89 8.92
CA TYR A 97 7.15 6.36 9.58
C TYR A 97 6.99 4.89 9.19
N ILE A 98 7.08 4.01 10.18
CA ILE A 98 7.03 2.55 10.01
C ILE A 98 5.75 2.04 10.66
N GLY A 99 4.85 1.48 9.87
CA GLY A 99 3.55 1.01 10.34
C GLY A 99 3.63 -0.36 10.98
N ASP A 100 3.44 -0.48 12.29
CA ASP A 100 3.23 -1.76 13.01
C ASP A 100 1.74 -1.90 13.34
N PHE A 101 0.97 -2.11 12.29
CA PHE A 101 -0.50 -2.12 12.35
C PHE A 101 -1.13 -3.25 11.55
N GLY A 102 -0.33 -4.21 11.07
CA GLY A 102 -0.86 -5.46 10.53
C GLY A 102 -1.82 -6.10 11.54
N ASN A 103 -2.96 -6.53 11.02
CA ASN A 103 -4.08 -7.02 11.80
C ASN A 103 -4.93 -8.00 10.98
N ASN A 104 -4.25 -8.88 10.24
CA ASN A 104 -4.83 -9.97 9.44
C ASN A 104 -5.94 -10.77 10.17
N GLY A 105 -5.74 -11.00 11.48
CA GLY A 105 -6.67 -11.72 12.34
C GLY A 105 -7.82 -10.87 12.91
N GLY A 106 -7.77 -9.54 12.83
CA GLY A 106 -8.76 -8.63 13.41
C GLY A 106 -8.74 -8.57 14.94
N THR A 107 -7.63 -8.92 15.59
CA THR A 107 -7.54 -9.06 17.06
C THR A 107 -6.61 -8.05 17.74
N ARG A 108 -5.80 -7.30 16.98
CA ARG A 108 -4.83 -6.34 17.53
C ARG A 108 -5.55 -5.15 18.17
N ARG A 109 -5.13 -4.78 19.38
CA ARG A 109 -5.59 -3.59 20.12
C ARG A 109 -4.49 -2.55 20.31
N ASP A 110 -3.29 -2.88 19.86
CA ASP A 110 -2.01 -2.18 20.01
C ASP A 110 -1.45 -1.83 18.62
N LEU A 111 -2.28 -1.18 17.80
CA LEU A 111 -1.86 -0.64 16.50
C LEU A 111 -1.00 0.60 16.75
N GLU A 112 0.17 0.64 16.11
CA GLU A 112 1.13 1.71 16.30
C GLU A 112 1.91 2.03 15.03
N ILE A 113 2.48 3.23 14.99
CA ILE A 113 3.39 3.69 13.95
C ILE A 113 4.63 4.21 14.65
N TYR A 114 5.80 3.74 14.25
CA TYR A 114 7.07 4.25 14.73
C TYR A 114 7.47 5.48 13.91
N LYS A 115 7.75 6.60 14.59
CA LYS A 115 8.36 7.81 14.01
C LYS A 115 9.85 7.76 14.34
N LEU A 116 10.68 7.46 13.34
CA LEU A 116 12.13 7.37 13.45
C LEU A 116 12.77 8.61 12.81
N PRO A 117 13.36 9.53 13.60
CA PRO A 117 14.10 10.64 13.02
C PRO A 117 15.32 10.14 12.27
N PHE A 118 15.58 10.73 11.10
CA PHE A 118 16.62 10.29 10.18
C PHE A 118 17.44 11.49 9.72
N GLN A 119 18.69 11.57 10.17
CA GLN A 119 19.55 12.73 9.97
C GLN A 119 20.91 12.30 9.44
N ASN A 120 21.43 13.02 8.45
CA ASN A 120 22.72 12.69 7.82
C ASN A 120 22.81 11.24 7.30
N ASN A 121 21.69 10.70 6.82
CA ASN A 121 21.53 9.30 6.40
C ASN A 121 21.71 8.25 7.51
N GLU A 122 21.52 8.64 8.77
CA GLU A 122 21.62 7.77 9.94
C GLU A 122 20.36 7.83 10.83
N PRO A 123 19.92 6.69 11.40
CA PRO A 123 18.78 6.63 12.29
C PRO A 123 19.10 7.25 13.65
N GLN A 124 18.20 8.08 14.16
CA GLN A 124 18.30 8.63 15.52
C GLN A 124 17.50 7.74 16.48
N ASN A 125 18.00 6.52 16.70
CA ASN A 125 17.29 5.47 17.44
C ASN A 125 16.90 5.85 18.88
N ASP A 126 17.68 6.69 19.56
CA ASP A 126 17.37 7.16 20.91
C ASP A 126 16.18 8.13 20.94
N SER A 127 15.77 8.66 19.78
CA SER A 127 14.67 9.61 19.61
C SER A 127 13.45 9.00 18.91
N ILE A 128 13.41 7.68 18.76
CA ILE A 128 12.26 7.00 18.16
C ILE A 128 11.01 7.18 19.03
N ALA A 129 9.89 7.51 18.40
CA ALA A 129 8.60 7.70 19.08
C ALA A 129 7.54 6.75 18.53
N LYS A 130 6.50 6.50 19.33
CA LYS A 130 5.34 5.69 18.95
C LYS A 130 4.12 6.58 18.83
N ILE A 131 3.40 6.43 17.73
CA ILE A 131 2.08 7.01 17.49
C ILE A 131 1.09 5.86 17.59
N THR A 132 0.24 5.84 18.62
CA THR A 132 -0.69 4.73 18.84
C THR A 132 -2.11 5.13 18.45
N PHE A 133 -2.85 4.21 17.85
CA PHE A 133 -4.21 4.50 17.39
C PHE A 133 -5.16 3.31 17.52
N TYR A 134 -6.43 3.54 17.20
CA TYR A 134 -7.45 2.51 17.06
C TYR A 134 -8.52 2.92 16.05
N TYR A 135 -9.16 1.93 15.43
CA TYR A 135 -10.34 2.14 14.62
C TYR A 135 -11.59 2.25 15.51
N PRO A 136 -12.30 3.39 15.53
CA PRO A 136 -13.54 3.53 16.31
C PRO A 136 -14.61 2.49 15.98
N GLU A 137 -14.62 2.00 14.74
CA GLU A 137 -15.62 1.06 14.21
C GLU A 137 -15.28 -0.41 14.54
N GLN A 138 -14.06 -0.72 14.99
CA GLN A 138 -13.67 -2.07 15.39
C GLN A 138 -14.12 -2.34 16.82
N THR A 139 -15.31 -2.92 16.99
CA THR A 139 -15.86 -3.26 18.31
C THR A 139 -15.55 -4.70 18.75
N GLU A 140 -15.29 -5.58 17.78
CA GLU A 140 -15.02 -7.01 17.99
C GLU A 140 -13.55 -7.35 17.72
N PHE A 141 -12.96 -8.20 18.56
CA PHE A 141 -11.55 -8.60 18.48
C PHE A 141 -11.41 -10.11 18.56
N ILE A 142 -12.17 -10.80 17.71
CA ILE A 142 -12.23 -12.26 17.60
C ILE A 142 -11.50 -12.65 16.31
N PRO A 143 -10.64 -13.69 16.32
CA PRO A 143 -9.89 -14.11 15.14
C PRO A 143 -10.78 -14.36 13.92
N GLN A 144 -10.60 -13.58 12.86
CA GLN A 144 -11.34 -13.67 11.59
C GLN A 144 -10.41 -13.52 10.38
N TYR A 145 -9.40 -14.39 10.28
CA TYR A 145 -8.46 -14.40 9.15
C TYR A 145 -9.19 -14.39 7.81
N THR A 146 -8.81 -13.46 6.93
CA THR A 146 -9.41 -13.25 5.59
C THR A 146 -10.90 -12.90 5.59
N ASN A 147 -11.48 -12.58 6.75
CA ASN A 147 -12.86 -12.13 6.93
C ASN A 147 -12.93 -10.90 7.86
N ASN A 148 -11.90 -10.07 7.82
CA ASN A 148 -11.73 -8.84 8.59
C ASN A 148 -11.44 -7.67 7.64
N ASP A 149 -11.94 -6.47 7.97
CA ASP A 149 -11.70 -5.24 7.20
C ASP A 149 -10.91 -4.18 8.01
N PHE A 150 -10.49 -4.51 9.24
CA PHE A 150 -9.67 -3.65 10.11
C PHE A 150 -8.17 -4.00 10.07
N ASP A 151 -7.74 -4.50 8.92
CA ASP A 151 -6.34 -4.73 8.59
C ASP A 151 -5.83 -3.57 7.72
N ALA A 152 -4.57 -3.18 7.83
CA ALA A 152 -3.98 -2.13 7.01
C ALA A 152 -2.56 -2.47 6.63
N GLU A 153 -2.21 -2.15 5.38
CA GLU A 153 -0.89 -2.45 4.79
C GLU A 153 -0.37 -1.31 3.91
N ALA A 154 -0.95 -0.11 4.02
CA ALA A 154 -0.63 0.96 3.09
C ALA A 154 -0.73 2.32 3.79
N MET A 155 0.34 3.12 3.66
CA MET A 155 0.44 4.41 4.35
C MET A 155 1.21 5.44 3.54
N ILE A 156 0.72 6.67 3.47
CA ILE A 156 1.46 7.83 2.93
C ILE A 156 1.54 8.95 3.96
N TYR A 157 2.50 9.86 3.79
CA TYR A 157 2.53 11.13 4.52
C TYR A 157 2.16 12.25 3.56
N LEU A 158 1.17 13.06 3.94
CA LEU A 158 0.69 14.17 3.11
C LEU A 158 0.15 15.28 4.01
N ASN A 159 0.52 16.53 3.71
CA ASN A 159 0.00 17.73 4.37
C ASN A 159 0.04 17.68 5.91
N GLY A 160 1.10 17.11 6.48
CA GLY A 160 1.27 17.04 7.94
C GLY A 160 0.56 15.87 8.61
N LYS A 161 -0.07 14.97 7.85
CA LYS A 161 -0.81 13.81 8.36
C LYS A 161 -0.31 12.51 7.77
N LEU A 162 -0.55 11.44 8.51
CA LEU A 162 -0.42 10.08 7.99
C LEU A 162 -1.78 9.63 7.47
N HIS A 163 -1.79 9.16 6.24
CA HIS A 163 -2.98 8.65 5.56
C HIS A 163 -2.82 7.14 5.45
N LEU A 164 -3.76 6.41 6.03
CA LEU A 164 -3.74 4.96 6.17
C LEU A 164 -4.84 4.33 5.30
N PHE A 165 -4.50 3.26 4.59
CA PHE A 165 -5.41 2.55 3.70
C PHE A 165 -5.54 1.09 4.15
N THR A 166 -6.77 0.65 4.37
CA THR A 166 -7.02 -0.71 4.87
C THR A 166 -6.92 -1.77 3.77
N LYS A 167 -6.46 -2.96 4.19
CA LYS A 167 -6.54 -4.21 3.45
C LYS A 167 -7.83 -4.94 3.79
N GLU A 168 -8.92 -4.59 3.09
CA GLU A 168 -10.22 -5.15 3.44
C GLU A 168 -10.42 -6.55 2.83
N TRP A 169 -10.17 -7.59 3.64
CA TRP A 169 -10.22 -8.97 3.19
C TRP A 169 -11.62 -9.43 2.81
N LYS A 170 -12.65 -8.96 3.51
CA LYS A 170 -14.03 -9.36 3.30
C LYS A 170 -14.67 -8.51 2.21
N SER A 171 -14.53 -7.19 2.30
CA SER A 171 -15.22 -6.27 1.39
C SER A 171 -14.56 -6.15 0.00
N LYS A 172 -13.25 -6.42 -0.09
CA LYS A 172 -12.41 -6.12 -1.27
C LYS A 172 -12.47 -4.63 -1.65
N SER A 173 -12.30 -3.81 -0.63
CA SER A 173 -12.28 -2.35 -0.69
C SER A 173 -11.06 -1.83 0.08
N THR A 174 -10.97 -0.52 0.20
CA THR A 174 -10.06 0.15 1.12
C THR A 174 -10.78 1.33 1.76
N SER A 175 -10.64 1.48 3.07
CA SER A 175 -11.04 2.65 3.82
C SER A 175 -9.82 3.51 4.04
N HIS A 176 -9.99 4.82 3.86
CA HIS A 176 -8.96 5.81 4.02
C HIS A 176 -9.15 6.52 5.36
N TYR A 177 -8.15 6.42 6.23
CA TYR A 177 -8.11 7.06 7.53
C TYR A 177 -6.99 8.10 7.62
N ILE A 178 -7.17 9.09 8.48
CA ILE A 178 -6.15 10.06 8.85
C ILE A 178 -5.69 9.82 10.29
N ILE A 179 -4.39 9.97 10.52
CA ILE A 179 -3.71 9.94 11.81
C ILE A 179 -2.84 11.20 11.96
N ASP A 180 -2.88 11.83 13.13
CA ASP A 180 -2.03 12.96 13.46
C ASP A 180 -0.69 12.49 14.04
N PRO A 181 0.44 12.65 13.33
CA PRO A 181 1.74 12.18 13.80
C PRO A 181 2.28 12.97 15.00
N GLU A 182 1.66 14.09 15.37
CA GLU A 182 2.09 14.92 16.50
C GLU A 182 1.33 14.57 17.80
N VAL A 183 0.30 13.72 17.73
CA VAL A 183 -0.44 13.27 18.92
C VAL A 183 0.25 12.02 19.49
N THR A 184 0.80 12.17 20.70
CA THR A 184 1.52 11.10 21.42
C THR A 184 0.60 10.16 22.20
N GLU A 185 -0.59 10.63 22.57
CA GLU A 185 -1.61 9.81 23.23
C GLU A 185 -2.32 8.89 22.23
N LYS A 186 -2.97 7.84 22.73
CA LYS A 186 -3.75 6.95 21.87
C LYS A 186 -4.91 7.69 21.20
N GLN A 187 -4.87 7.80 19.88
CA GLN A 187 -5.83 8.57 19.09
C GLN A 187 -6.78 7.68 18.27
N LYS A 188 -7.88 8.28 17.80
CA LYS A 188 -8.79 7.62 16.86
C LYS A 188 -8.22 7.74 15.45
N ALA A 189 -8.33 6.68 14.66
CA ALA A 189 -8.22 6.79 13.21
C ALA A 189 -9.48 7.48 12.67
N GLU A 190 -9.33 8.59 11.96
CA GLU A 190 -10.45 9.33 11.38
C GLU A 190 -10.74 8.87 9.97
N LYS A 191 -11.82 8.09 9.77
CA LYS A 191 -12.24 7.65 8.44
C LYS A 191 -12.78 8.83 7.63
N ILE A 192 -12.22 9.07 6.44
CA ILE A 192 -12.62 10.19 5.58
C ILE A 192 -13.24 9.77 4.25
N GLU A 193 -12.85 8.63 3.69
CA GLU A 193 -13.44 8.08 2.46
C GLU A 193 -13.23 6.57 2.38
N PHE A 194 -13.81 5.93 1.37
CA PHE A 194 -13.56 4.53 1.05
C PHE A 194 -13.72 4.29 -0.45
N TYR A 195 -13.09 3.24 -0.97
CA TYR A 195 -13.22 2.85 -2.36
C TYR A 195 -13.28 1.33 -2.53
N LYS A 196 -14.19 0.86 -3.37
CA LYS A 196 -14.29 -0.57 -3.72
C LYS A 196 -13.28 -0.91 -4.82
N THR A 197 -12.09 -1.31 -4.41
CA THR A 197 -10.95 -1.64 -5.29
C THR A 197 -11.16 -2.93 -6.09
N GLY A 198 -11.90 -3.91 -5.54
CA GLY A 198 -12.03 -5.25 -6.13
C GLY A 198 -10.83 -6.18 -5.87
N PHE A 199 -9.81 -5.69 -5.16
CA PHE A 199 -8.61 -6.42 -4.74
C PHE A 199 -8.21 -5.96 -3.33
N VAL A 200 -7.32 -6.69 -2.65
CA VAL A 200 -6.81 -6.26 -1.33
C VAL A 200 -5.61 -5.34 -1.53
N VAL A 201 -5.62 -4.16 -0.91
CA VAL A 201 -4.52 -3.17 -0.99
C VAL A 201 -3.37 -3.60 -0.09
N THR A 202 -2.14 -3.49 -0.58
CA THR A 202 -0.93 -3.96 0.12
C THR A 202 0.22 -2.96 0.19
N ASP A 203 0.16 -1.85 -0.56
CA ASP A 203 1.02 -0.68 -0.31
C ASP A 203 0.45 0.55 -1.03
N ALA A 204 0.90 1.74 -0.63
CA ALA A 204 0.53 3.01 -1.23
C ALA A 204 1.71 3.96 -1.41
N ALA A 205 1.66 4.76 -2.48
CA ALA A 205 2.57 5.87 -2.69
C ALA A 205 1.80 7.13 -3.10
N TYR A 206 2.36 8.29 -2.81
CA TYR A 206 1.83 9.57 -3.24
C TYR A 206 2.89 10.41 -3.93
N PHE A 207 2.56 10.92 -5.11
CA PHE A 207 3.46 11.77 -5.89
C PHE A 207 2.66 12.65 -6.85
N GLU A 208 3.02 13.93 -6.97
CA GLU A 208 2.41 14.90 -7.90
C GLU A 208 0.86 14.84 -7.96
N LYS A 209 0.18 14.94 -6.80
CA LYS A 209 -1.30 14.89 -6.69
C LYS A 209 -1.92 13.57 -7.12
N LYS A 210 -1.16 12.47 -7.09
CA LYS A 210 -1.66 11.14 -7.40
C LYS A 210 -1.40 10.18 -6.25
N LEU A 211 -2.43 9.42 -5.90
CA LEU A 211 -2.34 8.27 -5.00
C LEU A 211 -2.23 7.01 -5.85
N TYR A 212 -1.20 6.21 -5.57
CA TYR A 212 -0.94 4.92 -6.21
C TYR A 212 -1.24 3.84 -5.18
N LEU A 213 -2.15 2.92 -5.49
CA LEU A 213 -2.47 1.76 -4.66
C LEU A 213 -2.16 0.48 -5.41
N VAL A 214 -1.31 -0.37 -4.85
CA VAL A 214 -1.05 -1.72 -5.38
C VAL A 214 -1.75 -2.77 -4.53
N GLY A 215 -1.91 -3.96 -5.12
CA GLY A 215 -2.48 -5.09 -4.40
C GLY A 215 -2.88 -6.23 -5.30
N TYR A 216 -3.58 -7.21 -4.74
CA TYR A 216 -3.91 -8.44 -5.46
C TYR A 216 -5.27 -9.03 -5.12
N THR A 217 -5.78 -9.88 -6.01
CA THR A 217 -7.00 -10.65 -5.77
C THR A 217 -6.69 -11.98 -5.08
N LYS A 218 -7.74 -12.70 -4.62
CA LYS A 218 -7.60 -14.10 -4.16
C LYS A 218 -7.07 -15.05 -5.25
N LYS A 219 -7.20 -14.67 -6.53
CA LYS A 219 -6.64 -15.38 -7.68
C LYS A 219 -5.21 -14.93 -8.00
N THR A 220 -4.60 -14.13 -7.13
CA THR A 220 -3.23 -13.63 -7.23
C THR A 220 -2.97 -12.76 -8.47
N GLU A 221 -4.04 -12.18 -9.02
CA GLU A 221 -3.94 -11.15 -10.05
C GLU A 221 -3.55 -9.84 -9.37
N VAL A 222 -2.49 -9.20 -9.87
CA VAL A 222 -1.90 -7.99 -9.29
C VAL A 222 -2.36 -6.77 -10.05
N PHE A 223 -2.71 -5.71 -9.32
CA PHE A 223 -3.23 -4.47 -9.87
C PHE A 223 -2.53 -3.24 -9.32
N LEU A 224 -2.61 -2.14 -10.09
CA LEU A 224 -2.28 -0.78 -9.67
C LEU A 224 -3.48 0.11 -9.99
N ASN A 225 -3.95 0.85 -8.99
CA ASN A 225 -4.86 1.97 -9.16
C ASN A 225 -4.10 3.28 -9.01
N ILE A 226 -4.33 4.23 -9.92
CA ILE A 226 -3.83 5.60 -9.82
C ILE A 226 -5.01 6.55 -9.72
N PHE A 227 -5.17 7.19 -8.57
CA PHE A 227 -6.21 8.18 -8.29
C PHE A 227 -5.65 9.59 -8.35
N THR A 228 -6.49 10.55 -8.76
CA THR A 228 -6.18 11.98 -8.67
C THR A 228 -6.61 12.52 -7.31
N GLU A 229 -5.76 13.30 -6.64
CA GLU A 229 -6.15 14.13 -5.51
C GLU A 229 -7.07 15.26 -6.01
N THR A 230 -8.37 15.12 -5.76
CA THR A 230 -9.39 16.06 -6.24
C THR A 230 -9.56 17.25 -5.30
N GLU A 231 -9.33 17.02 -4.01
CA GLU A 231 -9.29 18.00 -2.93
C GLU A 231 -8.17 17.59 -1.96
N PRO A 232 -7.63 18.51 -1.14
CA PRO A 232 -6.53 18.19 -0.24
C PRO A 232 -6.79 16.93 0.60
N GLY A 233 -6.00 15.87 0.35
CA GLY A 233 -6.12 14.57 1.02
C GLY A 233 -7.33 13.72 0.62
N ILE A 234 -8.01 14.01 -0.51
CA ILE A 234 -9.20 13.28 -0.97
C ILE A 234 -8.98 12.71 -2.38
N PHE A 235 -9.06 11.39 -2.51
CA PHE A 235 -8.63 10.66 -3.70
C PHE A 235 -9.75 9.92 -4.42
N PHE A 236 -10.85 9.56 -3.74
CA PHE A 236 -11.81 8.58 -4.25
C PHE A 236 -13.07 9.19 -4.89
N LYS A 237 -13.05 10.49 -5.21
CA LYS A 237 -14.17 11.16 -5.93
C LYS A 237 -14.26 10.79 -7.40
N GLU A 238 -13.13 10.45 -8.01
CA GLU A 238 -13.03 10.06 -9.42
C GLU A 238 -12.58 8.61 -9.54
N ALA A 239 -12.93 7.98 -10.66
CA ALA A 239 -12.47 6.62 -10.95
C ALA A 239 -10.95 6.65 -11.24
N PRO A 240 -10.16 5.72 -10.69
CA PRO A 240 -8.73 5.66 -10.96
C PRO A 240 -8.47 5.11 -12.35
N LYS A 241 -7.25 5.36 -12.86
CA LYS A 241 -6.67 4.50 -13.89
C LYS A 241 -6.37 3.15 -13.25
N HIS A 242 -6.81 2.07 -13.89
CA HIS A 242 -6.76 0.72 -13.34
C HIS A 242 -5.92 -0.19 -14.24
N TYR A 243 -4.78 -0.65 -13.71
CA TYR A 243 -3.80 -1.43 -14.44
C TYR A 243 -3.70 -2.85 -13.90
N TYR A 244 -3.72 -3.85 -14.80
CA TYR A 244 -3.34 -5.23 -14.47
C TYR A 244 -1.84 -5.42 -14.70
N LEU A 245 -1.10 -5.76 -13.64
CA LEU A 245 0.36 -5.85 -13.63
C LEU A 245 0.89 -7.25 -13.93
N GLY A 246 0.07 -8.29 -13.77
CA GLY A 246 0.47 -9.69 -13.92
C GLY A 246 -0.11 -10.57 -12.81
N GLY A 247 0.26 -11.85 -12.81
CA GLY A 247 -0.07 -12.76 -11.72
C GLY A 247 1.11 -12.94 -10.77
N ALA A 248 0.88 -13.23 -9.49
CA ALA A 248 1.94 -13.32 -8.48
C ALA A 248 3.00 -14.40 -8.81
N LEU A 249 2.62 -15.47 -9.51
CA LEU A 249 3.57 -16.47 -10.05
C LEU A 249 4.61 -15.88 -11.03
N THR A 250 4.32 -14.73 -11.62
CA THR A 250 5.19 -14.08 -12.61
C THR A 250 5.91 -12.86 -12.09
N VAL A 251 5.36 -12.18 -11.08
CA VAL A 251 5.88 -10.90 -10.58
C VAL A 251 6.19 -10.88 -9.07
N GLY A 252 5.91 -11.98 -8.34
CA GLY A 252 5.91 -11.97 -6.88
C GLY A 252 4.58 -11.47 -6.31
N GLN A 253 4.40 -11.60 -5.01
CA GLN A 253 3.29 -10.97 -4.30
C GLN A 253 3.70 -9.49 -4.09
N ILE A 254 3.06 -8.58 -4.81
CA ILE A 254 3.44 -7.15 -4.79
C ILE A 254 2.91 -6.50 -3.51
N GLU A 255 3.83 -6.02 -2.69
CA GLU A 255 3.56 -5.42 -1.37
C GLU A 255 4.49 -4.20 -1.13
N GLY A 256 5.10 -3.66 -2.18
CA GLY A 256 5.86 -2.42 -2.10
C GLY A 256 5.69 -1.53 -3.33
N ILE A 257 5.46 -0.24 -3.13
CA ILE A 257 5.43 0.79 -4.17
C ILE A 257 5.98 2.12 -3.66
N THR A 258 6.80 2.78 -4.47
CA THR A 258 7.16 4.18 -4.25
C THR A 258 7.38 4.90 -5.58
N VAL A 259 7.19 6.21 -5.60
CA VAL A 259 7.16 7.01 -6.84
C VAL A 259 7.98 8.27 -6.68
N ASN A 260 8.74 8.63 -7.72
CA ASN A 260 9.46 9.89 -7.82
C ASN A 260 9.39 10.43 -9.26
N ASP A 261 10.15 11.49 -9.54
CA ASP A 261 10.22 12.11 -10.87
C ASP A 261 10.67 11.14 -11.98
N ALA A 262 11.48 10.12 -11.65
CA ALA A 262 12.01 9.17 -12.61
C ALA A 262 10.99 8.10 -13.00
N GLY A 263 10.14 7.67 -12.06
CA GLY A 263 9.15 6.63 -12.30
C GLY A 263 8.62 5.96 -11.04
N ILE A 264 8.14 4.73 -11.21
CA ILE A 264 7.57 3.89 -10.15
C ILE A 264 8.53 2.75 -9.84
N TYR A 265 8.92 2.62 -8.58
CA TYR A 265 9.54 1.41 -8.04
C TYR A 265 8.45 0.53 -7.43
N ILE A 266 8.53 -0.77 -7.71
CA ILE A 266 7.63 -1.77 -7.15
C ILE A 266 8.48 -2.94 -6.63
N SER A 267 8.20 -3.44 -5.43
CA SER A 267 8.78 -4.69 -4.93
C SER A 267 7.71 -5.75 -4.78
N GLY A 268 8.12 -6.98 -5.08
CA GLY A 268 7.34 -8.17 -4.80
C GLY A 268 8.11 -9.10 -3.90
N GLU A 269 7.44 -9.68 -2.93
CA GLU A 269 7.97 -10.68 -2.02
C GLU A 269 7.85 -12.10 -2.59
N LYS A 270 8.41 -13.05 -1.84
CA LYS A 270 8.53 -14.44 -2.25
C LYS A 270 7.16 -15.11 -2.29
N PHE A 271 6.63 -15.27 -3.50
CA PHE A 271 5.39 -15.99 -3.66
C PHE A 271 5.60 -17.51 -3.83
N LYS A 272 4.84 -18.33 -3.10
CA LYS A 272 4.83 -19.79 -3.28
C LYS A 272 3.41 -20.32 -3.40
N SER A 273 3.19 -21.18 -4.39
CA SER A 273 1.93 -21.91 -4.58
C SER A 273 2.19 -23.36 -5.02
N ARG A 274 1.12 -24.16 -5.16
CA ARG A 274 1.20 -25.50 -5.76
C ARG A 274 1.66 -25.51 -7.22
N LEU A 275 1.49 -24.39 -7.93
CA LEU A 275 1.79 -24.28 -9.36
C LEU A 275 3.21 -23.75 -9.63
N GLY A 276 3.95 -23.36 -8.59
CA GLY A 276 5.29 -22.80 -8.69
C GLY A 276 5.55 -21.70 -7.66
N SER A 277 6.70 -21.06 -7.79
CA SER A 277 7.15 -19.96 -6.94
C SER A 277 7.71 -18.81 -7.76
N ALA A 278 7.64 -17.60 -7.21
CA ALA A 278 8.35 -16.42 -7.68
C ALA A 278 9.35 -15.99 -6.61
N GLN A 279 10.53 -15.54 -7.05
CA GLN A 279 11.54 -14.95 -6.17
C GLN A 279 11.19 -13.49 -5.88
N PRO A 280 11.56 -12.97 -4.70
CA PRO A 280 11.49 -11.54 -4.41
C PRO A 280 12.19 -10.72 -5.49
N ALA A 281 11.58 -9.62 -5.92
CA ALA A 281 12.10 -8.83 -7.04
C ALA A 281 11.78 -7.35 -6.93
N LEU A 282 12.69 -6.53 -7.47
CA LEU A 282 12.50 -5.10 -7.68
C LEU A 282 12.17 -4.83 -9.15
N TYR A 283 11.21 -3.95 -9.38
CA TYR A 283 10.80 -3.45 -10.70
C TYR A 283 10.92 -1.93 -10.73
N PHE A 284 11.24 -1.38 -11.90
CA PHE A 284 11.24 0.05 -12.13
C PHE A 284 10.56 0.37 -13.46
N ILE A 285 9.47 1.14 -13.39
CA ILE A 285 8.69 1.59 -14.53
C ILE A 285 9.02 3.07 -14.76
N PRO A 286 9.78 3.42 -15.82
CA PRO A 286 10.08 4.83 -16.12
C PRO A 286 8.80 5.65 -16.34
N LYS A 287 8.78 6.91 -15.91
CA LYS A 287 7.62 7.83 -16.03
C LYS A 287 7.00 7.85 -17.44
N LYS A 288 7.86 7.84 -18.48
CA LYS A 288 7.45 7.83 -19.90
C LYS A 288 6.63 6.61 -20.35
N GLU A 289 6.64 5.51 -19.60
CA GLU A 289 5.92 4.29 -19.93
C GLU A 289 4.47 4.32 -19.43
N LEU A 290 4.15 5.22 -18.50
CA LEU A 290 2.79 5.48 -18.04
C LEU A 290 2.17 6.53 -18.95
N LYS A 291 0.96 6.26 -19.45
CA LYS A 291 0.20 7.19 -20.30
C LYS A 291 -0.46 8.26 -19.43
N ASP A 292 0.36 9.03 -18.74
CA ASP A 292 -0.03 9.97 -17.68
C ASP A 292 0.39 11.40 -17.96
#